data_AF-A0A956G5Z8-F1
#
_entry.id   AF-A0A956G5Z8-F1
#
_cell.length_a   1.000
_cell.length_b   1.000
_cell.length_c   1.000
_cell.angle_alpha   90.00
_cell.angle_beta   90.00
_cell.angle_gamma   90.00
#
_symmetry.space_group_name_H-M   'P 1'
#
loop_
_entity.id
_entity.type
_entity.pdbx_description
1 polymer ?
#
loop_
_entity_poly.entity_id
_entity_poly.type
_entity_poly.pdbx_seq_one_letter_code
_entity_poly.pdbx_strand_id
1 'polypeptide(L)'
;MQQRRDERLSVAVIARALIVCALGFSYIAAFWFYPAQRWPLYRSIYAATRWLLDRLPLRRPLRWVLQSWSFVGAAVLVLAAAGRSPRSLGLARATRQGWRLVGVAFVAALPVMIVVGMQQAVQRYYAAIFRADGVMALVANALVLLSEHVILQGVILALALPSGTLQREEEPLRRGRLAALGLGLPDGERGVLAWLGVPAGVWPALVFSAVLFGLVHAGKASAEIAAAFPGGLGLALLTYRVRAVWPAVLLHASSGVVIFAVAWFGRSG
;
A
#
# COMPACT_ATOMS: atom_id res chain seq x y z
N MET A 1 -2.39 -34.90 -18.91
CA MET A 1 -0.96 -34.60 -19.17
C MET A 1 -0.86 -33.27 -19.92
N GLN A 2 -1.11 -32.20 -19.19
CA GLN A 2 -1.19 -30.84 -19.72
C GLN A 2 0.23 -30.29 -19.83
N GLN A 3 0.65 -30.07 -21.08
CA GLN A 3 1.91 -29.46 -21.52
C GLN A 3 2.69 -28.74 -20.41
N ARG A 4 3.83 -29.33 -20.04
CA ARG A 4 5.00 -28.56 -19.60
C ARG A 4 5.41 -27.66 -20.77
N ARG A 5 4.68 -26.58 -20.99
CA ARG A 5 5.21 -25.46 -21.78
C ARG A 5 6.40 -24.97 -20.97
N ASP A 6 7.59 -25.12 -21.53
CA ASP A 6 8.78 -24.46 -21.03
C ASP A 6 8.41 -23.01 -20.70
N GLU A 7 8.39 -22.69 -19.41
CA GLU A 7 8.17 -21.34 -18.88
C GLU A 7 9.42 -20.50 -19.18
N ARG A 8 9.75 -20.34 -20.45
CA ARG A 8 10.69 -19.29 -20.85
C ARG A 8 10.03 -17.99 -20.45
N LEU A 9 10.62 -17.31 -19.47
CA LEU A 9 10.26 -15.96 -19.09
C LEU A 9 10.21 -15.11 -20.36
N SER A 10 9.00 -14.75 -20.78
CA SER A 10 8.85 -13.91 -21.96
C SER A 10 9.49 -12.54 -21.67
N VAL A 11 10.07 -11.93 -22.72
CA VAL A 11 10.62 -10.57 -22.65
C VAL A 11 9.61 -9.59 -22.06
N ALA A 12 8.31 -9.79 -22.36
CA ALA A 12 7.22 -8.98 -21.81
C ALA A 12 7.07 -9.09 -20.28
N VAL A 13 7.24 -10.29 -19.71
CA VAL A 13 7.17 -10.48 -18.24
C VAL A 13 8.35 -9.78 -17.55
N ILE A 14 9.55 -9.92 -18.11
CA ILE A 14 10.76 -9.25 -17.58
C ILE A 14 10.60 -7.74 -17.67
N ALA A 15 10.22 -7.20 -18.83
CA ALA A 15 10.01 -5.77 -19.03
C ALA A 15 8.97 -5.21 -18.05
N ARG A 16 7.85 -5.92 -17.84
CA ARG A 16 6.83 -5.53 -16.87
C ARG A 16 7.35 -5.52 -15.44
N ALA A 17 8.11 -6.54 -15.05
CA ALA A 17 8.73 -6.60 -13.72
C ALA A 17 9.71 -5.44 -13.51
N LEU A 18 10.52 -5.12 -14.53
CA LEU A 18 11.45 -3.98 -14.48
C LEU A 18 10.71 -2.64 -14.33
N ILE A 19 9.61 -2.43 -15.07
CA ILE A 19 8.78 -1.22 -14.95
C ILE A 19 8.19 -1.12 -13.53
N VAL A 20 7.62 -2.22 -13.02
CA VAL A 20 7.05 -2.29 -11.68
C VAL A 20 8.10 -1.95 -10.61
N CYS A 21 9.28 -2.56 -10.70
CA CYS A 21 10.38 -2.28 -9.79
C CYS A 21 10.84 -0.83 -9.89
N ALA A 22 11.08 -0.34 -11.10
CA ALA A 22 11.53 1.03 -11.32
C ALA A 22 10.53 2.05 -10.77
N LEU A 23 9.23 1.88 -11.04
CA LEU A 23 8.19 2.76 -10.51
C LEU A 23 8.14 2.75 -8.98
N GLY A 24 8.11 1.57 -8.38
CA GLY A 24 8.02 1.41 -6.93
C GLY A 24 9.20 2.02 -6.19
N PHE A 25 10.42 1.66 -6.59
CA PHE A 25 11.62 2.19 -5.97
C PHE A 25 11.80 3.68 -6.25
N SER A 26 11.43 4.18 -7.44
CA SER A 26 11.52 5.61 -7.75
C SER A 26 10.56 6.42 -6.90
N TYR A 27 9.33 5.96 -6.67
CA TYR A 27 8.38 6.64 -5.78
C TYR A 27 8.94 6.73 -4.36
N ILE A 28 9.46 5.62 -3.83
CA ILE A 28 10.05 5.60 -2.48
C ILE A 28 11.27 6.50 -2.39
N ALA A 29 12.20 6.39 -3.34
CA ALA A 29 13.43 7.17 -3.34
C ALA A 29 13.15 8.67 -3.50
N ALA A 30 12.23 9.05 -4.40
CA ALA A 30 11.96 10.45 -4.68
C ALA A 30 11.12 11.14 -3.60
N PHE A 31 10.24 10.41 -2.90
CA PHE A 31 9.26 11.00 -1.99
C PHE A 31 9.44 10.61 -0.51
N TRP A 32 9.73 9.35 -0.21
CA TRP A 32 9.76 8.85 1.18
C TRP A 32 11.16 8.74 1.78
N PHE A 33 12.17 8.37 0.98
CA PHE A 33 13.50 8.06 1.47
C PHE A 33 14.46 9.24 1.29
N TYR A 34 14.47 10.15 2.28
CA TYR A 34 15.32 11.35 2.25
C TYR A 34 16.80 11.11 1.88
N PRO A 35 17.48 10.03 2.32
CA PRO A 35 18.86 9.78 1.92
C PRO A 35 19.07 9.63 0.40
N ALA A 36 18.05 9.25 -0.38
CA ALA A 36 18.15 9.20 -1.84
C ALA A 36 18.36 10.58 -2.48
N GLN A 37 18.07 11.68 -1.78
CA GLN A 37 18.38 13.04 -2.26
C GLN A 37 19.89 13.31 -2.35
N ARG A 38 20.74 12.41 -1.85
CA ARG A 38 22.19 12.44 -2.09
C ARG A 38 22.55 12.03 -3.53
N TRP A 39 21.65 11.34 -4.23
CA TRP A 39 21.90 10.91 -5.60
C TRP A 39 21.46 11.99 -6.59
N PRO A 40 22.28 12.35 -7.60
CA PRO A 40 22.00 13.48 -8.50
C PRO A 40 20.64 13.42 -9.20
N LEU A 41 20.21 12.24 -9.63
CA LEU A 41 18.94 12.03 -10.31
C LEU A 41 17.75 12.41 -9.41
N TYR A 42 17.64 11.81 -8.22
CA TYR A 42 16.54 12.05 -7.30
C TYR A 42 16.57 13.47 -6.73
N ARG A 43 17.76 14.03 -6.50
CA ARG A 43 17.92 15.44 -6.13
C ARG A 43 17.31 16.36 -7.18
N SER A 44 17.55 16.08 -8.46
CA SER A 44 17.02 16.89 -9.57
C SER A 44 15.51 16.77 -9.69
N ILE A 45 14.96 15.55 -9.57
CA ILE A 45 13.50 15.31 -9.57
C ILE A 45 12.83 16.05 -8.41
N TYR A 46 13.38 15.92 -7.20
CA TYR A 46 12.87 16.61 -6.01
C TYR A 46 12.96 18.13 -6.14
N ALA A 47 14.08 18.67 -6.64
CA ALA A 47 14.26 20.10 -6.86
C ALA A 47 13.27 20.64 -7.91
N ALA A 48 13.07 19.92 -9.02
CA ALA A 48 12.15 20.33 -10.09
C ALA A 48 10.69 20.35 -9.60
N THR A 49 10.24 19.27 -8.94
CA THR A 49 8.89 19.19 -8.37
C THR A 49 8.66 20.29 -7.33
N ARG A 50 9.63 20.53 -6.45
CA ARG A 50 9.56 21.58 -5.45
C ARG A 50 9.57 22.99 -6.07
N TRP A 51 10.42 23.24 -7.04
CA TRP A 51 10.49 24.53 -7.75
C TRP A 51 9.13 24.89 -8.38
N LEU A 52 8.45 23.92 -9.00
CA LEU A 52 7.10 24.10 -9.54
C LEU A 52 6.09 24.43 -8.44
N LEU A 53 6.07 23.65 -7.35
CA LEU A 53 5.11 23.81 -6.27
C LEU A 53 5.34 25.06 -5.42
N ASP A 54 6.57 25.55 -5.33
CA ASP A 54 6.92 26.79 -4.61
C ASP A 54 6.39 28.04 -5.32
N ARG A 55 5.96 27.95 -6.58
CA ARG A 55 5.24 29.04 -7.28
C ARG A 55 3.78 29.15 -6.88
N LEU A 56 3.23 28.14 -6.23
CA LEU A 56 1.84 28.14 -5.77
C LEU A 56 1.77 28.77 -4.37
N PRO A 57 0.81 29.68 -4.08
CA PRO A 57 0.63 30.30 -2.76
C PRO A 57 -0.03 29.34 -1.75
N LEU A 58 0.55 28.14 -1.62
CA LEU A 58 0.01 27.05 -0.80
C LEU A 58 0.85 26.85 0.46
N ARG A 59 0.18 26.49 1.55
CA ARG A 59 0.85 26.10 2.80
C ARG A 59 1.71 24.84 2.59
N ARG A 60 2.77 24.71 3.39
CA ARG A 60 3.72 23.58 3.30
C ARG A 60 3.04 22.20 3.30
N PRO A 61 2.07 21.87 4.18
CA PRO A 61 1.42 20.56 4.15
C PRO A 61 0.68 20.27 2.84
N LEU A 62 0.02 21.27 2.25
CA LEU A 62 -0.68 21.11 0.98
C LEU A 62 0.27 20.91 -0.20
N ARG A 63 1.42 21.59 -0.21
CA ARG A 63 2.46 21.35 -1.21
C ARG A 63 3.00 19.93 -1.14
N TRP A 64 3.19 19.40 0.07
CA TRP A 64 3.60 18.01 0.26
C TRP A 64 2.55 17.00 -0.27
N VAL A 65 1.26 17.25 -0.04
CA VAL A 65 0.17 16.47 -0.64
C VAL A 65 0.24 16.51 -2.17
N LEU A 66 0.32 17.71 -2.76
CA LEU A 66 0.39 17.86 -4.22
C LEU A 66 1.62 17.19 -4.81
N GLN A 67 2.76 17.27 -4.13
CA GLN A 67 3.97 16.57 -4.53
C GLN A 67 3.73 15.06 -4.59
N SER A 68 3.11 14.47 -3.56
CA SER A 68 2.76 13.05 -3.54
C SER A 68 1.86 12.66 -4.71
N TRP A 69 0.79 13.42 -4.94
CA TRP A 69 -0.16 13.17 -6.02
C TRP A 69 0.43 13.37 -7.42
N SER A 70 1.48 14.19 -7.57
CA SER A 70 2.20 14.29 -8.85
C SER A 70 2.87 12.96 -9.23
N PHE A 71 3.41 12.22 -8.27
CA PHE A 71 3.96 10.89 -8.49
C PHE A 71 2.85 9.87 -8.83
N VAL A 72 1.67 10.00 -8.22
CA VAL A 72 0.49 9.18 -8.59
C VAL A 72 0.14 9.41 -10.05
N GLY A 73 0.04 10.68 -10.46
CA GLY A 73 -0.24 11.06 -11.84
C GLY A 73 0.75 10.45 -12.83
N ALA A 74 2.05 10.56 -12.54
CA ALA A 74 3.10 9.94 -13.36
C ALA A 74 2.96 8.40 -13.44
N ALA A 75 2.70 7.74 -12.32
CA ALA A 75 2.50 6.29 -12.27
C ALA A 75 1.26 5.84 -13.07
N VAL A 76 0.17 6.60 -13.01
CA VAL A 76 -1.06 6.36 -13.80
C VAL A 76 -0.79 6.54 -15.29
N LEU A 77 0.02 7.54 -15.69
CA LEU A 77 0.43 7.71 -17.10
C LEU A 77 1.25 6.53 -17.60
N VAL A 78 2.18 6.00 -16.79
CA VAL A 78 2.94 4.78 -17.17
C VAL A 78 2.02 3.57 -17.29
N LEU A 79 1.03 3.44 -16.41
CA LEU A 79 0.02 2.38 -16.49
C LEU A 79 -0.82 2.51 -17.78
N ALA A 80 -1.23 3.72 -18.15
CA ALA A 80 -1.94 3.99 -19.40
C ALA A 80 -1.07 3.69 -20.63
N ALA A 81 0.21 4.09 -20.61
CA ALA A 81 1.18 3.79 -21.67
C ALA A 81 1.44 2.28 -21.81
N ALA A 82 1.30 1.51 -20.74
CA ALA A 82 1.33 0.05 -20.75
C ALA A 82 -0.01 -0.58 -21.23
N GLY A 83 -0.92 0.20 -21.81
CA GLY A 83 -2.20 -0.24 -22.37
C GLY A 83 -3.24 -0.61 -21.31
N ARG A 84 -3.12 -0.12 -20.08
CA ARG A 84 -4.05 -0.45 -18.99
C ARG A 84 -5.04 0.68 -18.74
N SER A 85 -6.30 0.31 -18.53
CA SER A 85 -7.35 1.25 -18.14
C SER A 85 -7.17 1.71 -16.70
N PRO A 86 -7.45 2.98 -16.34
CA PRO A 86 -7.51 3.42 -14.94
C PRO A 86 -8.47 2.61 -14.05
N ARG A 87 -9.43 1.90 -14.64
CA ARG A 87 -10.31 0.96 -13.91
C ARG A 87 -9.54 -0.20 -13.27
N SER A 88 -8.35 -0.53 -13.78
CA SER A 88 -7.49 -1.60 -13.24
C SER A 88 -6.93 -1.30 -11.86
N LEU A 89 -6.95 -0.03 -11.44
CA LEU A 89 -6.42 0.47 -10.17
C LEU A 89 -7.22 0.02 -8.94
N GLY A 90 -8.38 -0.62 -9.11
CA GLY A 90 -9.22 -1.00 -7.98
C GLY A 90 -9.82 0.20 -7.25
N LEU A 91 -10.14 1.29 -7.98
CA LEU A 91 -10.83 2.45 -7.40
C LEU A 91 -12.35 2.24 -7.28
N ALA A 92 -12.86 1.08 -7.68
CA ALA A 92 -14.27 0.71 -7.53
C ALA A 92 -14.65 0.49 -6.06
N ARG A 93 -15.96 0.48 -5.77
CA ARG A 93 -16.47 0.19 -4.43
C ARG A 93 -16.17 -1.26 -4.03
N ALA A 94 -15.78 -1.46 -2.79
CA ALA A 94 -15.61 -2.79 -2.21
C ALA A 94 -16.96 -3.48 -1.94
N THR A 95 -16.98 -4.81 -2.07
CA THR A 95 -18.14 -5.63 -1.72
C THR A 95 -18.37 -5.64 -0.21
N ARG A 96 -19.58 -6.02 0.23
CA ARG A 96 -19.90 -6.20 1.67
C ARG A 96 -18.95 -7.21 2.33
N GLN A 97 -18.60 -8.27 1.62
CA GLN A 97 -17.63 -9.28 2.08
C GLN A 97 -16.24 -8.68 2.28
N GLY A 98 -15.79 -7.80 1.39
CA GLY A 98 -14.53 -7.09 1.55
C GLY A 98 -14.47 -6.25 2.81
N TRP A 99 -15.56 -5.57 3.18
CA TRP A 99 -15.63 -4.83 4.45
C TRP A 99 -15.63 -5.73 5.69
N ARG A 100 -16.17 -6.96 5.60
CA ARG A 100 -16.06 -7.93 6.70
C ARG A 100 -14.60 -8.38 6.90
N LEU A 101 -13.87 -8.59 5.80
CA LEU A 101 -12.44 -8.88 5.86
C LEU A 101 -11.62 -7.75 6.49
N VAL A 102 -11.98 -6.48 6.22
CA VAL A 102 -11.38 -5.32 6.92
C VAL A 102 -11.58 -5.44 8.43
N GLY A 103 -12.81 -5.72 8.88
CA GLY A 103 -13.11 -5.88 10.31
C GLY A 103 -12.30 -7.00 10.96
N VAL A 104 -12.24 -8.17 10.32
CA VAL A 104 -11.43 -9.31 10.80
C VAL A 104 -9.95 -8.94 10.87
N ALA A 105 -9.41 -8.36 9.80
CA ALA A 105 -8.00 -7.96 9.73
C ALA A 105 -7.65 -6.90 10.79
N PHE A 106 -8.54 -5.93 11.02
CA PHE A 106 -8.36 -4.89 12.03
C PHE A 106 -8.30 -5.50 13.44
N VAL A 107 -9.25 -6.38 13.78
CA VAL A 107 -9.27 -7.06 15.09
C VAL A 107 -8.01 -7.93 15.27
N ALA A 108 -7.61 -8.66 14.24
CA ALA A 108 -6.41 -9.50 14.28
C ALA A 108 -5.12 -8.67 14.45
N ALA A 109 -5.06 -7.47 13.87
CA ALA A 109 -3.91 -6.57 13.97
C ALA A 109 -3.86 -5.81 15.32
N LEU A 110 -4.96 -5.73 16.06
CA LEU A 110 -5.10 -4.87 17.24
C LEU A 110 -4.02 -5.07 18.31
N PRO A 111 -3.64 -6.31 18.69
CA PRO A 111 -2.56 -6.52 19.66
C PRO A 111 -1.23 -5.92 19.22
N VAL A 112 -0.87 -6.08 17.93
CA VAL A 112 0.36 -5.53 17.37
C VAL A 112 0.34 -4.00 17.38
N MET A 113 -0.80 -3.40 17.01
CA MET A 113 -0.98 -1.95 17.00
C MET A 113 -0.79 -1.34 18.39
N ILE A 114 -1.34 -1.99 19.43
CA ILE A 114 -1.17 -1.58 20.82
C ILE A 114 0.30 -1.68 21.24
N VAL A 115 0.94 -2.84 21.01
CA VAL A 115 2.35 -3.05 21.37
C VAL A 115 3.28 -2.04 20.70
N VAL A 116 3.05 -1.73 19.42
CA VAL A 116 3.81 -0.70 18.69
C VAL A 116 3.57 0.69 19.28
N GLY A 117 2.31 1.06 19.56
CA GLY A 117 1.98 2.36 20.15
C GLY A 117 2.57 2.59 21.54
N MET A 118 2.78 1.53 22.32
CA MET A 118 3.41 1.59 23.65
C MET A 118 4.92 1.86 23.59
N GLN A 119 5.57 1.74 22.41
CA GLN A 119 7.01 1.94 22.30
C GLN A 119 7.39 3.42 22.46
N GLN A 120 8.35 3.72 23.35
CA GLN A 120 8.83 5.09 23.57
C GLN A 120 9.35 5.78 22.29
N ALA A 121 9.97 5.02 21.38
CA ALA A 121 10.44 5.56 20.10
C ALA A 121 9.27 6.06 19.22
N VAL A 122 8.15 5.32 19.21
CA VAL A 122 6.93 5.68 18.47
C VAL A 122 6.27 6.91 19.12
N GLN A 123 6.16 6.92 20.44
CA GLN A 123 5.64 8.06 21.20
C GLN A 123 6.40 9.36 20.93
N ARG A 124 7.75 9.30 20.92
CA ARG A 124 8.62 10.44 20.59
C ARG A 124 8.48 10.89 19.13
N TYR A 125 8.27 9.96 18.20
CA TYR A 125 8.06 10.30 16.79
C TYR A 125 6.74 11.08 16.60
N TYR A 126 5.62 10.55 17.09
CA TYR A 126 4.32 11.22 16.96
C TYR A 126 4.22 12.51 17.79
N ALA A 127 5.04 12.67 18.83
CA ALA A 127 5.24 13.95 19.53
C ALA A 127 5.66 15.11 18.64
N ALA A 128 6.56 14.84 17.71
CA ALA A 128 7.11 15.86 16.85
C ALA A 128 6.07 16.29 15.80
N ILE A 129 5.30 15.35 15.27
CA ILE A 129 4.28 15.59 14.23
C ILE A 129 3.24 16.61 14.71
N PHE A 130 2.78 16.53 15.96
CA PHE A 130 1.80 17.48 16.49
C PHE A 130 2.30 18.90 16.67
N ARG A 131 3.57 19.05 17.05
CA ARG A 131 4.15 20.36 17.31
C ARG A 131 4.36 21.16 16.03
N ALA A 132 4.43 20.50 14.87
CA ALA A 132 4.80 21.12 13.62
C ALA A 132 3.67 21.96 12.99
N ASP A 133 2.44 21.44 12.89
CA ASP A 133 1.34 22.11 12.15
C ASP A 133 -0.08 21.69 12.61
N GLY A 134 -0.21 21.00 13.76
CA GLY A 134 -1.50 20.60 14.34
C GLY A 134 -2.39 19.75 13.41
N VAL A 135 -3.69 20.06 13.37
CA VAL A 135 -4.72 19.31 12.59
C VAL A 135 -4.41 19.29 11.09
N MET A 136 -3.81 20.36 10.55
CA MET A 136 -3.50 20.44 9.12
C MET A 136 -2.44 19.40 8.71
N ALA A 137 -1.44 19.14 9.55
CA ALA A 137 -0.49 18.05 9.31
C ALA A 137 -1.17 16.68 9.32
N LEU A 138 -2.15 16.45 10.21
CA LEU A 138 -2.90 15.19 10.23
C LEU A 138 -3.71 14.98 8.94
N VAL A 139 -4.42 16.02 8.48
CA VAL A 139 -5.16 15.97 7.21
C VAL A 139 -4.22 15.72 6.03
N ALA A 140 -3.09 16.44 5.98
CA ALA A 140 -2.10 16.23 4.93
C ALA A 140 -1.53 14.79 4.94
N ASN A 141 -1.23 14.25 6.12
CA ASN A 141 -0.79 12.85 6.26
C ASN A 141 -1.85 11.87 5.76
N ALA A 142 -3.13 12.07 6.09
CA ALA A 142 -4.20 11.22 5.60
C ALA A 142 -4.33 11.25 4.07
N LEU A 143 -4.17 12.43 3.45
CA LEU A 143 -4.19 12.58 1.99
C LEU A 143 -2.96 11.96 1.31
N VAL A 144 -1.78 12.05 1.94
CA VAL A 144 -0.57 11.38 1.44
C VAL A 144 -0.67 9.86 1.60
N LEU A 145 -1.21 9.36 2.71
CA LEU A 145 -1.52 7.94 2.89
C LEU A 145 -2.41 7.45 1.75
N LEU A 146 -3.44 8.22 1.36
CA LEU A 146 -4.26 7.84 0.21
C LEU A 146 -3.43 7.69 -1.08
N SER A 147 -2.57 8.67 -1.38
CA SER A 147 -1.71 8.62 -2.57
C SER A 147 -0.73 7.43 -2.56
N GLU A 148 -0.17 7.10 -1.39
CA GLU A 148 0.68 5.94 -1.19
C GLU A 148 -0.05 4.66 -1.57
N HIS A 149 -1.29 4.49 -1.10
CA HIS A 149 -2.04 3.27 -1.38
C HIS A 149 -2.49 3.15 -2.84
N VAL A 150 -2.84 4.27 -3.47
CA VAL A 150 -3.16 4.29 -4.90
C VAL A 150 -1.93 3.85 -5.72
N ILE A 151 -0.71 4.24 -5.34
CA ILE A 151 0.50 3.79 -6.03
C ILE A 151 0.81 2.33 -5.70
N LEU A 152 0.92 1.96 -4.43
CA LEU A 152 1.43 0.66 -4.02
C LEU A 152 0.45 -0.48 -4.29
N GLN A 153 -0.81 -0.34 -3.89
CA GLN A 153 -1.83 -1.38 -4.07
C GLN A 153 -2.72 -1.14 -5.30
N GLY A 154 -2.80 0.08 -5.81
CA GLY A 154 -3.48 0.36 -7.08
C GLY A 154 -2.59 0.09 -8.29
N VAL A 155 -1.61 0.97 -8.55
CA VAL A 155 -0.79 0.93 -9.77
C VAL A 155 0.17 -0.26 -9.78
N ILE A 156 1.02 -0.38 -8.77
CA ILE A 156 2.11 -1.37 -8.72
C ILE A 156 1.55 -2.78 -8.69
N LEU A 157 0.58 -3.03 -7.81
CA LEU A 157 -0.05 -4.34 -7.73
C LEU A 157 -0.79 -4.65 -9.03
N ALA A 158 -1.55 -3.72 -9.62
CA ALA A 158 -2.23 -3.97 -10.89
C ALA A 158 -1.23 -4.32 -12.01
N LEU A 159 -0.10 -3.62 -12.13
CA LEU A 159 0.94 -3.93 -13.12
C LEU A 159 1.67 -5.25 -12.85
N ALA A 160 1.86 -5.61 -11.58
CA ALA A 160 2.56 -6.83 -11.20
C ALA A 160 1.71 -8.10 -11.40
N LEU A 161 0.38 -7.97 -11.40
CA LEU A 161 -0.52 -9.11 -11.58
C LEU A 161 -0.42 -9.70 -13.00
N PRO A 162 -0.52 -11.04 -13.15
CA PRO A 162 -0.53 -11.69 -14.46
C PRO A 162 -1.63 -11.17 -15.40
N SER A 163 -2.84 -10.97 -14.87
CA SER A 163 -3.98 -10.37 -15.58
C SER A 163 -3.77 -8.89 -15.91
N GLY A 164 -2.88 -8.22 -15.16
CA GLY A 164 -2.64 -6.79 -15.20
C GLY A 164 -3.86 -5.95 -14.81
N THR A 165 -4.77 -6.52 -14.03
CA THR A 165 -5.96 -5.83 -13.51
C THR A 165 -6.37 -6.42 -12.17
N LEU A 166 -6.82 -5.55 -11.26
CA LEU A 166 -7.51 -5.96 -10.05
C LEU A 166 -8.96 -6.37 -10.33
N GLN A 167 -9.58 -5.96 -11.43
CA GLN A 167 -10.98 -6.29 -11.70
C GLN A 167 -11.15 -7.74 -12.17
N ARG A 168 -12.07 -8.46 -11.52
CA ARG A 168 -12.61 -9.76 -11.95
C ARG A 168 -14.13 -9.71 -11.70
N GLU A 169 -14.92 -10.32 -12.57
CA GLU A 169 -16.38 -10.12 -12.59
C GLU A 169 -17.09 -10.68 -11.35
N GLU A 170 -16.62 -11.78 -10.75
CA GLU A 170 -17.27 -12.36 -9.56
C GLU A 170 -16.28 -12.91 -8.52
N GLU A 171 -16.57 -12.67 -7.23
CA GLU A 171 -15.87 -13.31 -6.12
C GLU A 171 -16.37 -14.76 -5.99
N PRO A 172 -15.48 -15.78 -5.97
CA PRO A 172 -15.91 -17.15 -5.85
C PRO A 172 -16.66 -17.37 -4.54
N LEU A 173 -17.73 -18.17 -4.62
CA LEU A 173 -18.46 -18.64 -3.43
C LEU A 173 -17.49 -19.36 -2.48
N ARG A 174 -17.61 -19.05 -1.19
CA ARG A 174 -16.77 -19.63 -0.13
C ARG A 174 -17.58 -20.56 0.74
N ARG A 175 -17.01 -21.71 1.08
CA ARG A 175 -17.61 -22.69 1.99
C ARG A 175 -16.97 -22.66 3.38
N GLY A 176 -17.76 -23.08 4.37
CA GLY A 176 -17.33 -23.29 5.75
C GLY A 176 -17.90 -22.27 6.74
N ARG A 177 -17.66 -22.52 8.03
CA ARG A 177 -18.21 -21.71 9.14
C ARG A 177 -17.78 -20.23 9.11
N LEU A 178 -16.65 -19.94 8.48
CA LEU A 178 -16.09 -18.59 8.38
C LEU A 178 -16.45 -17.88 7.06
N ALA A 179 -17.24 -18.50 6.18
CA ALA A 179 -17.64 -17.92 4.89
C ALA A 179 -18.36 -16.58 5.06
N ALA A 180 -19.17 -16.46 6.12
CA ALA A 180 -19.84 -15.22 6.47
C ALA A 180 -18.84 -14.06 6.71
N LEU A 181 -17.64 -14.33 7.20
CA LEU A 181 -16.58 -13.35 7.44
C LEU A 181 -15.71 -13.08 6.20
N GLY A 182 -16.00 -13.72 5.07
CA GLY A 182 -15.21 -13.64 3.84
C GLY A 182 -14.00 -14.56 3.79
N LEU A 183 -13.87 -15.45 4.79
CA LEU A 183 -12.83 -16.47 4.90
C LEU A 183 -13.39 -17.85 4.55
N GLY A 184 -12.57 -18.77 4.02
CA GLY A 184 -13.04 -20.11 3.63
C GLY A 184 -12.46 -20.55 2.30
N LEU A 185 -12.61 -21.83 1.98
CA LEU A 185 -12.11 -22.38 0.73
C LEU A 185 -13.08 -22.03 -0.41
N PRO A 186 -12.56 -21.65 -1.59
CA PRO A 186 -13.31 -21.72 -2.84
C PRO A 186 -13.76 -23.16 -3.10
N ASP A 187 -14.88 -23.33 -3.79
CA ASP A 187 -15.40 -24.64 -4.17
C ASP A 187 -14.36 -25.47 -4.94
N GLY A 188 -14.08 -26.68 -4.44
CA GLY A 188 -13.18 -27.63 -5.11
C GLY A 188 -11.69 -27.43 -4.82
N GLU A 189 -11.28 -26.40 -4.08
CA GLU A 189 -9.87 -26.17 -3.74
C GLU A 189 -9.49 -26.69 -2.35
N ARG A 190 -8.20 -26.95 -2.14
CA ARG A 190 -7.62 -27.38 -0.85
C ARG A 190 -6.33 -26.63 -0.54
N GLY A 191 -6.03 -26.46 0.75
CA GLY A 191 -4.77 -25.89 1.23
C GLY A 191 -4.84 -24.42 1.67
N VAL A 192 -3.78 -23.96 2.33
CA VAL A 192 -3.74 -22.61 2.95
C VAL A 192 -3.75 -21.49 1.91
N LEU A 193 -3.02 -21.66 0.80
CA LEU A 193 -2.99 -20.64 -0.27
C LEU A 193 -4.35 -20.49 -0.96
N ALA A 194 -5.06 -21.60 -1.18
CA ALA A 194 -6.43 -21.62 -1.67
C ALA A 194 -7.40 -20.96 -0.66
N TRP A 195 -7.22 -21.22 0.64
CA TRP A 195 -8.02 -20.59 1.69
C TRP A 195 -7.84 -19.07 1.71
N LEU A 196 -6.61 -18.60 1.50
CA LEU A 196 -6.32 -17.18 1.30
C LEU A 196 -6.87 -16.65 -0.03
N GLY A 197 -7.19 -17.51 -1.00
CA GLY A 197 -7.70 -17.16 -2.32
C GLY A 197 -6.65 -16.52 -3.24
N VAL A 198 -5.38 -16.89 -3.07
CA VAL A 198 -4.25 -16.31 -3.82
C VAL A 198 -3.50 -17.38 -4.60
N PRO A 199 -3.56 -17.35 -5.94
CA PRO A 199 -2.76 -18.23 -6.79
C PRO A 199 -1.26 -18.04 -6.57
N ALA A 200 -0.46 -19.10 -6.72
CA ALA A 200 0.99 -19.07 -6.54
C ALA A 200 1.67 -17.92 -7.30
N GLY A 201 1.30 -17.70 -8.57
CA GLY A 201 1.85 -16.65 -9.43
C GLY A 201 1.54 -15.21 -9.01
N VAL A 202 0.69 -14.99 -8.01
CA VAL A 202 0.37 -13.65 -7.48
C VAL A 202 1.26 -13.27 -6.30
N TRP A 203 1.83 -14.24 -5.58
CA TRP A 203 2.64 -14.00 -4.38
C TRP A 203 3.84 -13.06 -4.59
N PRO A 204 4.63 -13.16 -5.67
CA PRO A 204 5.73 -12.23 -5.90
C PRO A 204 5.27 -10.77 -5.92
N ALA A 205 4.10 -10.48 -6.50
CA ALA A 205 3.52 -9.14 -6.53
C ALA A 205 3.11 -8.65 -5.13
N LEU A 206 2.51 -9.52 -4.32
CA LEU A 206 2.11 -9.20 -2.94
C LEU A 206 3.33 -8.94 -2.04
N VAL A 207 4.35 -9.80 -2.14
CA VAL A 207 5.60 -9.65 -1.38
C VAL A 207 6.32 -8.38 -1.80
N PHE A 208 6.40 -8.11 -3.11
CA PHE A 208 7.02 -6.88 -3.60
C PHE A 208 6.27 -5.62 -3.10
N SER A 209 4.94 -5.62 -3.14
CA SER A 209 4.12 -4.55 -2.57
C SER A 209 4.38 -4.36 -1.06
N ALA A 210 4.51 -5.46 -0.31
CA ALA A 210 4.84 -5.43 1.12
C ALA A 210 6.24 -4.85 1.41
N VAL A 211 7.23 -5.20 0.59
CA VAL A 211 8.59 -4.65 0.70
C VAL A 211 8.58 -3.14 0.48
N LEU A 212 7.91 -2.67 -0.59
CA LEU A 212 7.78 -1.25 -0.87
C LEU A 212 7.07 -0.51 0.28
N PHE A 213 6.02 -1.09 0.83
CA PHE A 213 5.31 -0.53 1.97
C PHE A 213 6.20 -0.42 3.22
N GLY A 214 6.97 -1.46 3.54
CA GLY A 214 7.95 -1.41 4.64
C GLY A 214 9.01 -0.32 4.43
N LEU A 215 9.45 -0.13 3.19
CA LEU A 215 10.42 0.91 2.81
C LEU A 215 9.84 2.34 2.89
N VAL A 216 8.55 2.54 2.66
CA VAL A 216 7.88 3.83 2.91
C VAL A 216 7.96 4.24 4.38
N HIS A 217 8.03 3.26 5.29
CA HIS A 217 8.19 3.51 6.73
C HIS A 217 9.67 3.70 7.14
N ALA A 218 10.63 3.67 6.21
CA ALA A 218 12.03 3.88 6.53
C ALA A 218 12.25 5.26 7.18
N GLY A 219 12.92 5.28 8.34
CA GLY A 219 13.12 6.48 9.15
C GLY A 219 12.11 6.68 10.28
N LYS A 220 11.09 5.82 10.37
CA LYS A 220 10.22 5.72 11.56
C LYS A 220 10.86 4.84 12.64
N ALA A 221 10.17 4.68 13.78
CA ALA A 221 10.60 3.77 14.83
C ALA A 221 10.72 2.33 14.31
N SER A 222 11.74 1.59 14.78
CA SER A 222 12.02 0.23 14.30
C SER A 222 10.85 -0.74 14.45
N ALA A 223 10.07 -0.61 15.53
CA ALA A 223 8.86 -1.41 15.73
C ALA A 223 7.78 -1.12 14.66
N GLU A 224 7.63 0.13 14.23
CA GLU A 224 6.70 0.50 13.17
C GLU A 224 7.18 -0.02 11.81
N ILE A 225 8.50 0.06 11.54
CA ILE A 225 9.11 -0.53 10.33
C ILE A 225 8.89 -2.06 10.30
N ALA A 226 9.17 -2.74 11.41
CA ALA A 226 9.02 -4.19 11.53
C ALA A 226 7.56 -4.62 11.32
N ALA A 227 6.61 -3.88 11.89
CA ALA A 227 5.18 -4.13 11.70
C ALA A 227 4.70 -3.77 10.28
N ALA A 228 5.34 -2.83 9.60
CA ALA A 228 4.95 -2.40 8.26
C ALA A 228 5.11 -3.52 7.22
N PHE A 229 6.12 -4.38 7.29
CA PHE A 229 6.24 -5.50 6.32
C PHE A 229 5.06 -6.49 6.33
N PRO A 230 4.72 -7.14 7.46
CA PRO A 230 3.55 -8.03 7.51
C PRO A 230 2.24 -7.25 7.33
N GLY A 231 2.16 -6.01 7.80
CA GLY A 231 1.01 -5.12 7.55
C GLY A 231 0.80 -4.86 6.05
N GLY A 232 1.86 -4.50 5.34
CA GLY A 232 1.88 -4.28 3.89
C GLY A 232 1.47 -5.52 3.11
N LEU A 233 1.93 -6.71 3.53
CA LEU A 233 1.48 -7.98 2.95
C LEU A 233 -0.02 -8.21 3.16
N GLY A 234 -0.52 -7.95 4.37
CA GLY A 234 -1.95 -8.02 4.69
C GLY A 234 -2.79 -7.03 3.86
N LEU A 235 -2.32 -5.81 3.66
CA LEU A 235 -2.98 -4.77 2.86
C LEU A 235 -2.99 -5.12 1.36
N ALA A 236 -1.87 -5.64 0.84
CA ALA A 236 -1.79 -6.11 -0.54
C ALA A 236 -2.70 -7.32 -0.77
N LEU A 237 -2.70 -8.28 0.16
CA LEU A 237 -3.60 -9.44 0.15
C LEU A 237 -5.06 -9.00 0.16
N LEU A 238 -5.43 -8.10 1.07
CA LEU A 238 -6.78 -7.56 1.18
C LEU A 238 -7.20 -6.85 -0.13
N THR A 239 -6.34 -6.00 -0.68
CA THR A 239 -6.61 -5.31 -1.96
C THR A 239 -6.77 -6.31 -3.10
N TYR A 240 -5.89 -7.29 -3.20
CA TYR A 240 -5.99 -8.35 -4.20
C TYR A 240 -7.25 -9.19 -4.02
N ARG A 241 -7.72 -9.40 -2.79
CA ARG A 241 -8.91 -10.20 -2.51
C ARG A 241 -10.20 -9.44 -2.79
N VAL A 242 -10.27 -8.19 -2.37
CA VAL A 242 -11.47 -7.35 -2.47
C VAL A 242 -11.57 -6.62 -3.81
N ARG A 243 -10.46 -6.56 -4.57
CA ARG A 243 -10.35 -5.85 -5.86
C ARG A 243 -10.59 -4.35 -5.74
N ALA A 244 -10.36 -3.82 -4.54
CA ALA A 244 -10.52 -2.41 -4.23
C ALA A 244 -9.40 -1.96 -3.30
N VAL A 245 -8.88 -0.75 -3.54
CA VAL A 245 -7.83 -0.13 -2.72
C VAL A 245 -8.39 0.45 -1.42
N TRP A 246 -9.66 0.91 -1.43
CA TRP A 246 -10.29 1.58 -0.28
C TRP A 246 -10.31 0.77 1.02
N PRO A 247 -10.59 -0.55 1.01
CA PRO A 247 -10.46 -1.41 2.20
C PRO A 247 -9.07 -1.33 2.85
N ALA A 248 -8.01 -1.36 2.05
CA ALA A 248 -6.64 -1.27 2.55
C ALA A 248 -6.31 0.14 3.07
N VAL A 249 -6.76 1.19 2.39
CA VAL A 249 -6.64 2.58 2.86
C VAL A 249 -7.30 2.74 4.22
N LEU A 250 -8.55 2.27 4.37
CA LEU A 250 -9.28 2.39 5.64
C LEU A 250 -8.61 1.57 6.75
N LEU A 251 -8.20 0.34 6.44
CA LEU A 251 -7.49 -0.50 7.40
C LEU A 251 -6.21 0.21 7.87
N HIS A 252 -5.35 0.68 6.96
CA HIS A 252 -4.13 1.40 7.34
C HIS A 252 -4.42 2.67 8.14
N ALA A 253 -5.38 3.50 7.69
CA ALA A 253 -5.75 4.72 8.41
C ALA A 253 -6.24 4.43 9.84
N SER A 254 -7.14 3.45 9.98
CA SER A 254 -7.64 3.03 11.30
C SER A 254 -6.54 2.44 12.19
N SER A 255 -5.60 1.69 11.61
CA SER A 255 -4.43 1.19 12.33
C SER A 255 -3.52 2.31 12.82
N GLY A 256 -3.29 3.31 11.96
CA GLY A 256 -2.56 4.52 12.31
C GLY A 256 -3.22 5.24 13.48
N VAL A 257 -4.54 5.41 13.46
CA VAL A 257 -5.31 6.04 14.55
C VAL A 257 -5.15 5.28 15.88
N VAL A 258 -5.16 3.95 15.89
CA VAL A 258 -4.97 3.17 17.11
C VAL A 258 -3.55 3.34 17.67
N ILE A 259 -2.52 3.12 16.83
CA ILE A 259 -1.11 3.30 17.23
C ILE A 259 -0.91 4.70 17.79
N PHE A 260 -1.46 5.67 17.06
CA PHE A 260 -1.44 7.07 17.41
C PHE A 260 -2.09 7.34 18.78
N ALA A 261 -3.30 6.84 19.03
CA ALA A 261 -4.01 7.05 20.29
C ALA A 261 -3.27 6.41 21.47
N VAL A 262 -2.79 5.18 21.32
CA VAL A 262 -2.00 4.50 22.35
C VAL A 262 -0.71 5.27 22.65
N ALA A 263 -0.02 5.73 21.61
CA ALA A 263 1.19 6.53 21.75
C ALA A 263 0.93 7.89 22.41
N TRP A 264 -0.26 8.48 22.22
CA TRP A 264 -0.64 9.72 22.88
C TRP A 264 -0.88 9.53 24.38
N PHE A 265 -1.71 8.57 24.76
CA PHE A 265 -2.04 8.33 26.17
C PHE A 265 -0.85 7.81 26.98
N GLY A 266 0.02 7.01 26.36
CA GLY A 266 1.20 6.44 27.01
C GLY A 266 2.31 7.43 27.38
N ARG A 267 2.17 8.74 27.06
CA ARG A 267 3.19 9.77 27.34
C ARG A 267 3.00 10.48 28.68
N SER A 268 1.95 10.13 29.40
CA SER A 268 1.54 10.79 30.65
C SER A 268 2.16 10.14 31.90
N GLY A 269 3.10 9.21 31.73
CA GLY A 269 3.88 8.58 32.80
C GLY A 269 5.35 8.57 32.42
#